data_AF-A0A8B6HS02-F1
#
_entry.id   AF-A0A8B6HS02-F1
#
_cell.length_a   1.000
_cell.length_b   1.000
_cell.length_c   1.000
_cell.angle_alpha   90.00
_cell.angle_beta   90.00
_cell.angle_gamma   90.00
#
_symmetry.space_group_name_H-M   'P 1'
#
loop_
_entity.id
_entity.type
_entity.pdbx_description
1 polymer ?
#
loop_
_entity_poly.entity_id
_entity_poly.type
_entity_poly.pdbx_seq_one_letter_code
_entity_poly.pdbx_strand_id
1 'polypeptide(L)'
;MMRVLVIILFGSLVCTAAPFGGSWEIIERTMKFINGCGIAGKWHAKYVATISLTCKPDPSLTGVETLSGRWSNAPDNHYPLKGRYTKVNNDYYLGFTVAFNNAHLGNSGSVSGLTGMYDAAWKSMTTFWVMTNKTDPQDNWQNSKIGKAVFTRVSN
;
A
#
# COMPACT_ATOMS: atom_id res chain seq x y z
N MET A 1 15.66 -45.53 63.58
CA MET A 1 16.01 -44.37 62.73
C MET A 1 15.52 -44.70 61.31
N MET A 2 14.32 -44.31 60.88
CA MET A 2 13.73 -42.98 60.61
C MET A 2 14.12 -42.38 59.25
N ARG A 3 13.09 -41.86 58.55
CA ARG A 3 12.97 -41.13 57.24
C ARG A 3 12.57 -42.05 56.07
N VAL A 4 11.31 -42.16 55.63
CA VAL A 4 10.28 -41.19 55.14
C VAL A 4 10.75 -40.42 53.90
N LEU A 5 10.13 -40.70 52.75
CA LEU A 5 10.00 -39.81 51.58
C LEU A 5 8.76 -40.27 50.77
N VAL A 6 7.56 -39.82 51.13
CA VAL A 6 6.78 -38.71 50.51
C VAL A 6 6.47 -38.93 49.02
N ILE A 7 5.26 -39.43 48.77
CA ILE A 7 4.58 -39.48 47.47
C ILE A 7 3.95 -38.10 47.22
N ILE A 8 4.34 -37.42 46.15
CA ILE A 8 3.70 -36.19 45.70
C ILE A 8 2.80 -36.51 44.51
N LEU A 9 1.50 -36.61 44.78
CA LEU A 9 0.41 -36.56 43.80
C LEU A 9 -0.01 -35.10 43.66
N PHE A 10 0.19 -34.48 42.50
CA PHE A 10 -0.53 -33.26 42.13
C PHE A 10 -1.19 -33.47 40.78
N GLY A 11 -2.51 -33.27 40.77
CA GLY A 11 -3.40 -33.56 39.67
C GLY A 11 -3.07 -32.74 38.42
N SER A 12 -3.06 -33.42 37.28
CA SER A 12 -3.07 -32.80 35.97
C SER A 12 -4.41 -32.08 35.78
N LEU A 13 -4.31 -30.76 35.74
CA LEU A 13 -5.31 -29.84 35.24
C LEU A 13 -5.83 -30.35 33.88
N VAL A 14 -7.13 -30.64 33.79
CA VAL A 14 -7.80 -30.91 32.52
C VAL A 14 -7.90 -29.57 31.79
N CYS A 15 -6.92 -29.30 30.90
CA CYS A 15 -6.99 -28.17 29.99
C CYS A 15 -7.96 -28.55 28.86
N THR A 16 -9.13 -27.94 28.89
CA THR A 16 -10.15 -28.04 27.84
C THR A 16 -9.56 -27.53 26.53
N ALA A 17 -9.44 -28.41 25.54
CA ALA A 17 -9.04 -28.05 24.19
C ALA A 17 -10.12 -27.17 23.56
N ALA A 18 -9.87 -25.85 23.51
CA ALA A 18 -10.60 -24.96 22.63
C ALA A 18 -10.25 -25.29 21.17
N PRO A 19 -11.22 -25.27 20.23
CA PRO A 19 -10.96 -25.63 18.85
C PRO A 19 -10.02 -24.60 18.18
N PHE A 20 -8.84 -25.06 17.78
CA PHE A 20 -7.87 -24.31 16.97
C PHE A 20 -8.40 -24.13 15.54
N GLY A 21 -9.37 -23.25 15.35
CA GLY A 21 -9.94 -22.90 14.04
C GLY A 21 -9.39 -21.63 13.40
N GLY A 22 -8.52 -20.87 14.08
CA GLY A 22 -8.11 -19.51 13.63
C GLY A 22 -6.61 -19.29 13.45
N SER A 23 -5.74 -20.25 13.77
CA SER A 23 -4.29 -20.02 13.70
C SER A 23 -3.74 -20.01 12.27
N TRP A 24 -4.31 -20.82 11.37
CA TRP A 24 -3.84 -20.95 9.99
C TRP A 24 -4.11 -19.69 9.16
N GLU A 25 -5.27 -19.05 9.31
CA GLU A 25 -5.58 -17.78 8.63
C GLU A 25 -4.69 -16.63 9.09
N ILE A 26 -4.36 -16.59 10.40
CA ILE A 26 -3.45 -15.59 10.96
C ILE A 26 -2.04 -15.81 10.43
N ILE A 27 -1.58 -17.06 10.33
CA ILE A 27 -0.25 -17.40 9.80
C ILE A 27 -0.17 -17.11 8.30
N GLU A 28 -1.18 -17.45 7.50
CA GLU A 28 -1.23 -17.11 6.06
C GLU A 28 -1.28 -15.61 5.80
N ARG A 29 -2.09 -14.88 6.58
CA ARG A 29 -2.06 -13.40 6.55
C ARG A 29 -0.64 -12.95 6.81
N THR A 30 -0.04 -13.35 7.94
CA THR A 30 1.28 -12.95 8.41
C THR A 30 2.41 -13.30 7.42
N MET A 31 2.37 -14.45 6.74
CA MET A 31 3.36 -14.79 5.71
C MET A 31 3.22 -13.94 4.44
N LYS A 32 2.00 -13.51 4.09
CA LYS A 32 1.78 -12.50 3.03
C LYS A 32 2.38 -11.12 3.40
N PHE A 33 2.53 -10.81 4.70
CA PHE A 33 3.22 -9.59 5.14
C PHE A 33 4.73 -9.63 4.89
N ILE A 34 5.37 -10.80 4.98
CA ILE A 34 6.83 -10.92 4.88
C ILE A 34 7.32 -10.73 3.43
N ASN A 35 6.50 -11.10 2.44
CA ASN A 35 6.86 -10.98 1.02
C ASN A 35 6.41 -9.67 0.33
N GLY A 36 5.75 -8.76 1.05
CA GLY A 36 5.22 -7.52 0.46
C GLY A 36 4.17 -7.75 -0.64
N CYS A 37 3.40 -6.72 -0.97
CA CYS A 37 2.57 -6.77 -2.18
C CYS A 37 3.48 -6.66 -3.42
N GLY A 38 3.14 -7.33 -4.53
CA GLY A 38 3.91 -7.31 -5.77
C GLY A 38 4.06 -5.93 -6.43
N ILE A 39 3.40 -4.89 -5.93
CA ILE A 39 3.51 -3.50 -6.37
C ILE A 39 4.32 -2.59 -5.43
N ALA A 40 4.78 -3.09 -4.28
CA ALA A 40 5.64 -2.32 -3.38
C ALA A 40 7.01 -2.06 -4.02
N GLY A 41 7.62 -0.93 -3.67
CA GLY A 41 8.94 -0.52 -4.15
C GLY A 41 8.91 0.77 -4.98
N LYS A 42 10.04 1.05 -5.65
CA LYS A 42 10.23 2.25 -6.46
C LYS A 42 9.85 2.00 -7.92
N TRP A 43 9.15 2.97 -8.49
CA TRP A 43 8.71 2.97 -9.88
C TRP A 43 9.03 4.31 -10.53
N HIS A 44 9.38 4.29 -11.81
CA HIS A 44 9.68 5.49 -12.58
C HIS A 44 8.80 5.55 -13.83
N ALA A 45 8.17 6.70 -14.05
CA ALA A 45 7.50 7.05 -15.28
C ALA A 45 8.23 8.23 -15.93
N LYS A 46 8.68 8.01 -17.17
CA LYS A 46 9.42 8.99 -17.94
C LYS A 46 8.62 10.30 -18.04
N TYR A 47 9.27 11.42 -17.72
CA TYR A 47 8.70 12.79 -17.73
C TYR A 47 7.54 13.04 -16.76
N VAL A 48 7.18 12.08 -15.91
CA VAL A 48 6.09 12.23 -14.95
C VAL A 48 6.66 12.30 -13.54
N ALA A 49 7.17 11.19 -13.03
CA ALA A 49 7.66 11.09 -11.67
C ALA A 49 8.36 9.76 -11.39
N THR A 50 9.10 9.74 -10.28
CA THR A 50 9.40 8.53 -9.53
C THR A 50 8.44 8.44 -8.34
N ILE A 51 7.87 7.26 -8.12
CA ILE A 51 7.02 6.96 -6.95
C ILE A 51 7.64 5.86 -6.11
N SER A 52 7.45 5.94 -4.80
CA SER A 52 7.78 4.89 -3.83
C SER A 52 6.48 4.40 -3.23
N LEU A 53 6.18 3.11 -3.37
CA LEU A 53 4.93 2.51 -2.91
C LEU A 53 5.16 1.53 -1.77
N THR A 54 4.27 1.61 -0.78
CA THR A 54 4.17 0.70 0.35
C THR A 54 2.71 0.26 0.49
N CYS A 55 2.51 -1.05 0.48
CA CYS A 55 1.20 -1.63 0.78
C CYS A 55 1.03 -1.78 2.28
N LYS A 56 -0.11 -1.31 2.78
CA LYS A 56 -0.50 -1.45 4.17
C LYS A 56 -1.82 -2.20 4.22
N PRO A 57 -1.88 -3.34 4.91
CA PRO A 57 -3.14 -4.01 5.09
C PRO A 57 -4.07 -3.16 5.94
N ASP A 58 -5.35 -3.21 5.61
CA ASP A 58 -6.39 -2.51 6.34
C ASP A 58 -7.42 -3.52 6.86
N PRO A 59 -7.37 -3.91 8.14
CA PRO A 59 -8.21 -4.99 8.66
C PRO A 59 -9.70 -4.63 8.66
N SER A 60 -10.05 -3.35 8.49
CA SER A 60 -11.44 -2.89 8.41
C SER A 60 -12.06 -3.06 7.02
N LEU A 61 -11.26 -3.41 6.00
CA LEU A 61 -11.70 -3.49 4.62
C LEU A 61 -11.44 -4.88 4.03
N THR A 62 -12.44 -5.40 3.33
CA THR A 62 -12.38 -6.72 2.70
C THR A 62 -12.11 -6.58 1.21
N GLY A 63 -11.12 -7.29 0.68
CA GLY A 63 -10.79 -7.32 -0.75
C GLY A 63 -10.11 -6.06 -1.30
N VAL A 64 -9.94 -5.01 -0.49
CA VAL A 64 -9.25 -3.77 -0.87
C VAL A 64 -8.28 -3.39 0.23
N GLU A 65 -7.06 -3.05 -0.13
CA GLU A 65 -5.96 -2.74 0.80
C GLU A 65 -5.47 -1.30 0.62
N THR A 66 -4.75 -0.77 1.61
CA THR A 66 -4.22 0.61 1.56
C THR A 66 -2.91 0.67 0.77
N LEU A 67 -2.80 1.68 -0.09
CA LEU A 67 -1.55 2.09 -0.73
C LEU A 67 -1.06 3.40 -0.10
N SER A 68 0.22 3.49 0.22
CA SER A 68 0.85 4.72 0.70
C SER A 68 2.23 4.89 0.11
N GLY A 69 2.77 6.09 0.12
CA GLY A 69 4.05 6.29 -0.52
C GLY A 69 4.52 7.73 -0.62
N ARG A 70 5.44 7.95 -1.58
CA ARG A 70 5.94 9.27 -1.95
C ARG A 70 5.94 9.42 -3.47
N TRP A 71 5.52 10.59 -3.93
CA TRP A 71 5.68 11.07 -5.31
C TRP A 71 6.87 12.02 -5.37
N SER A 72 7.69 11.92 -6.41
CA SER A 72 8.88 12.74 -6.59
C SER A 72 9.11 13.10 -8.05
N ASN A 73 9.32 14.39 -8.32
CA ASN A 73 9.77 14.90 -9.61
C ASN A 73 11.27 15.29 -9.61
N ALA A 74 11.91 15.31 -8.44
CA ALA A 74 13.35 15.51 -8.23
C ALA A 74 13.78 14.89 -6.88
N PRO A 75 15.07 14.54 -6.69
CA PRO A 75 15.54 13.73 -5.55
C PRO A 75 15.08 14.19 -4.17
N ASP A 76 15.07 15.50 -3.90
CA ASP A 76 14.71 16.06 -2.58
C ASP A 76 13.24 16.51 -2.50
N ASN A 77 12.50 16.40 -3.61
CA ASN A 77 11.12 16.83 -3.72
C ASN A 77 10.20 15.62 -3.55
N HIS A 78 9.60 15.52 -2.37
CA HIS A 78 8.69 14.42 -2.04
C HIS A 78 7.32 14.94 -1.60
N TYR A 79 6.27 14.39 -2.20
CA TYR A 79 4.89 14.60 -1.81
C TYR A 79 4.30 13.30 -1.27
N PRO A 80 3.60 13.31 -0.14
CA PRO A 80 2.88 12.12 0.32
C PRO A 80 1.86 11.67 -0.73
N LEU A 81 1.79 10.35 -0.96
CA LEU A 81 0.69 9.75 -1.72
C LEU A 81 -0.07 8.75 -0.86
N LYS A 82 -1.38 8.67 -1.10
CA LYS A 82 -2.31 7.77 -0.43
C LYS A 82 -3.31 7.23 -1.43
N GLY A 83 -3.66 5.96 -1.30
CA GLY A 83 -4.54 5.30 -2.24
C GLY A 83 -5.01 3.95 -1.75
N ARG A 84 -5.59 3.18 -2.67
CA ARG A 84 -6.07 1.83 -2.46
C ARG A 84 -5.63 0.93 -3.61
N TYR A 85 -5.60 -0.37 -3.35
CA TYR A 85 -5.42 -1.36 -4.39
C TYR A 85 -6.21 -2.64 -4.09
N THR A 86 -6.47 -3.42 -5.13
CA THR A 86 -6.96 -4.80 -5.02
C THR A 86 -6.14 -5.69 -5.94
N LYS A 87 -6.00 -6.97 -5.57
CA LYS A 87 -5.29 -7.97 -6.37
C LYS A 87 -6.32 -8.87 -7.04
N VAL A 88 -6.23 -9.01 -8.36
CA VAL A 88 -7.04 -9.95 -9.14
C VAL A 88 -6.06 -10.83 -9.90
N ASN A 89 -6.06 -12.13 -9.62
CA ASN A 89 -5.05 -13.07 -10.10
C ASN A 89 -3.62 -12.61 -9.74
N ASN A 90 -2.82 -12.27 -10.75
CA ASN A 90 -1.45 -11.75 -10.59
C ASN A 90 -1.36 -10.24 -10.78
N ASP A 91 -2.43 -9.59 -11.24
CA ASP A 91 -2.48 -8.17 -11.51
C ASP A 91 -2.99 -7.40 -10.30
N TYR A 92 -2.71 -6.10 -10.29
CA TYR A 92 -3.13 -5.20 -9.22
C TYR A 92 -3.84 -4.01 -9.82
N TYR A 93 -5.09 -3.80 -9.43
CA TYR A 93 -5.85 -2.60 -9.78
C TYR A 93 -5.68 -1.60 -8.65
N LEU A 94 -5.33 -0.36 -8.96
CA LEU A 94 -4.97 0.63 -7.94
C LEU A 94 -5.42 2.03 -8.33
N GLY A 95 -5.54 2.86 -7.30
CA GLY A 95 -5.64 4.29 -7.46
C GLY A 95 -5.08 5.02 -6.25
N PHE A 96 -4.46 6.17 -6.48
CA PHE A 96 -3.90 7.01 -5.42
C PHE A 96 -3.96 8.48 -5.77
N THR A 97 -3.91 9.30 -4.73
CA THR A 97 -3.97 10.76 -4.80
C THR A 97 -2.69 11.36 -4.24
N VAL A 98 -2.25 12.45 -4.86
CA VAL A 98 -1.13 13.29 -4.43
C VAL A 98 -1.65 14.72 -4.35
N ALA A 99 -1.55 15.34 -3.17
CA ALA A 99 -1.68 16.79 -3.04
C ALA A 99 -0.29 17.40 -3.13
N PHE A 100 -0.10 18.38 -4.01
CA PHE A 100 1.21 18.98 -4.25
C PHE A 100 1.50 20.10 -3.24
N ASN A 101 1.57 19.68 -1.98
CA ASN A 101 1.95 20.50 -0.85
C ASN A 101 3.02 19.78 -0.03
N ASN A 102 4.21 20.38 0.09
CA ASN A 102 5.26 19.86 0.96
C ASN A 102 6.05 21.02 1.59
N ALA A 103 6.85 20.70 2.61
CA ALA A 103 7.61 21.70 3.36
C ALA A 103 8.73 22.39 2.56
N HIS A 104 9.19 21.80 1.47
CA HIS A 104 10.32 22.29 0.68
C HIS A 104 9.91 23.25 -0.44
N LEU A 105 8.88 22.88 -1.21
CA LEU A 105 8.37 23.64 -2.36
C LEU A 105 7.07 24.41 -2.05
N GLY A 106 6.51 24.24 -0.85
CA GLY A 106 5.23 24.82 -0.48
C GLY A 106 4.06 24.15 -1.19
N ASN A 107 2.97 24.91 -1.34
CA ASN A 107 1.71 24.45 -1.89
C ASN A 107 1.49 25.02 -3.30
N SER A 108 1.45 24.17 -4.32
CA SER A 108 1.17 24.60 -5.70
C SER A 108 -0.32 24.82 -5.99
N GLY A 109 -1.19 24.57 -5.00
CA GLY A 109 -2.64 24.66 -5.18
C GLY A 109 -3.19 23.60 -6.12
N SER A 110 -2.56 22.43 -6.20
CA SER A 110 -2.99 21.36 -7.11
C SER A 110 -3.02 19.98 -6.48
N VAL A 111 -3.86 19.11 -7.05
CA VAL A 111 -4.03 17.71 -6.65
C VAL A 111 -4.06 16.84 -7.90
N SER A 112 -3.47 15.66 -7.85
CA SER A 112 -3.59 14.65 -8.91
C SER A 112 -4.11 13.35 -8.36
N GLY A 113 -5.14 12.81 -9.02
CA GLY A 113 -5.63 11.46 -8.84
C GLY A 113 -5.14 10.58 -9.98
N LEU A 114 -4.60 9.41 -9.64
CA LEU A 114 -4.13 8.40 -10.59
C LEU A 114 -4.92 7.11 -10.38
N THR A 115 -5.37 6.50 -11.47
CA THR A 115 -6.04 5.19 -11.46
C THR A 115 -5.45 4.31 -12.54
N GLY A 116 -5.35 3.01 -12.29
CA GLY A 116 -4.75 2.11 -13.26
C GLY A 116 -4.52 0.70 -12.75
N MET A 117 -3.61 0.02 -13.44
CA MET A 117 -3.31 -1.39 -13.20
C MET A 117 -1.80 -1.64 -13.32
N TYR A 118 -1.28 -2.46 -12.42
CA TYR A 118 -0.05 -3.19 -12.64
C TYR A 118 -0.35 -4.53 -13.30
N ASP A 119 0.30 -4.75 -14.43
CA ASP A 119 0.22 -5.98 -15.21
C ASP A 119 1.44 -6.85 -14.93
N ALA A 120 1.21 -8.06 -14.43
CA ALA A 120 2.29 -8.96 -14.04
C ALA A 120 3.03 -9.57 -15.23
N ALA A 121 2.37 -9.73 -16.39
CA ALA A 121 3.01 -10.25 -17.60
C ALA A 121 3.99 -9.23 -18.16
N TRP A 122 3.59 -7.96 -18.20
CA TRP A 122 4.42 -6.86 -18.70
C TRP A 122 5.33 -6.23 -17.65
N LYS A 123 5.17 -6.61 -16.38
CA LYS A 123 5.91 -6.05 -15.23
C LYS A 123 5.91 -4.52 -15.20
N SER A 124 4.79 -3.92 -15.59
CA SER A 124 4.64 -2.48 -15.71
C SER A 124 3.33 -2.03 -15.11
N MET A 125 3.28 -0.77 -14.66
CA MET A 125 2.09 -0.16 -14.10
C MET A 125 1.64 0.97 -15.00
N THR A 126 0.47 0.82 -15.63
CA THR A 126 -0.13 1.86 -16.46
C THR A 126 -1.21 2.56 -15.66
N THR A 127 -1.13 3.89 -15.61
CA THR A 127 -2.12 4.74 -14.94
C THR A 127 -2.57 5.84 -15.87
N PHE A 128 -3.82 6.27 -15.68
CA PHE A 128 -4.34 7.52 -16.19
C PHE A 128 -4.51 8.47 -15.02
N TRP A 129 -4.28 9.74 -15.27
CA TRP A 129 -4.28 10.75 -14.22
C TRP A 129 -5.12 11.95 -14.60
N VAL A 130 -5.73 12.53 -13.57
CA VAL A 130 -6.41 13.83 -13.64
C VAL A 130 -5.74 14.73 -12.60
N MET A 131 -5.15 15.82 -13.07
CA MET A 131 -4.56 16.86 -12.23
C MET A 131 -5.44 18.09 -12.26
N THR A 132 -5.95 18.47 -11.10
CA THR A 132 -6.80 19.65 -10.92
C THR A 132 -6.03 20.73 -10.20
N ASN A 133 -6.00 21.93 -10.78
CA ASN A 133 -5.45 23.11 -10.18
C ASN A 133 -6.57 23.92 -9.52
N LYS A 134 -6.24 24.62 -8.44
CA LYS A 134 -7.08 25.68 -7.90
C LYS A 134 -7.11 26.83 -8.90
N THR A 135 -8.31 27.26 -9.26
CA THR A 135 -8.59 28.36 -10.19
C THR A 135 -9.69 29.24 -9.64
N ASP A 136 -9.86 30.42 -10.23
CA ASP A 136 -11.04 31.23 -9.98
C ASP A 136 -12.30 30.56 -10.55
N PRO A 137 -13.50 30.82 -9.99
CA PRO A 137 -14.72 30.15 -10.42
C PRO A 137 -15.02 30.27 -11.93
N GLN A 138 -14.62 31.38 -12.55
CA GLN A 138 -14.81 31.64 -13.98
C GLN A 138 -13.93 30.73 -14.86
N ASP A 139 -12.83 30.21 -14.30
CA ASP A 139 -11.86 29.35 -14.99
C ASP A 139 -11.96 27.87 -14.62
N ASN A 140 -12.92 27.49 -13.75
CA ASN A 140 -13.06 26.11 -13.29
C ASN A 140 -13.22 25.10 -14.44
N TRP A 141 -13.80 25.51 -15.56
CA TRP A 141 -14.02 24.65 -16.72
C TRP A 141 -12.71 24.13 -17.34
N GLN A 142 -11.59 24.84 -17.16
CA GLN A 142 -10.27 24.51 -17.73
C GLN A 142 -9.24 24.06 -16.67
N ASN A 143 -9.66 23.86 -15.42
CA ASN A 143 -8.73 23.67 -14.30
C ASN A 143 -8.10 22.27 -14.22
N SER A 144 -8.56 21.34 -15.07
CA SER A 144 -8.19 19.94 -15.01
C SER A 144 -7.44 19.51 -16.28
N LYS A 145 -6.29 18.87 -16.07
CA LYS A 145 -5.48 18.23 -17.11
C LYS A 145 -5.58 16.73 -16.96
N ILE A 146 -5.53 16.03 -18.09
CA ILE A 146 -5.53 14.57 -18.13
C ILE A 146 -4.26 14.04 -18.79
N GLY A 147 -3.86 12.84 -18.43
CA GLY A 147 -2.78 12.17 -19.11
C GLY A 147 -2.62 10.71 -18.73
N LYS A 148 -1.55 10.11 -19.25
CA LYS A 148 -1.16 8.72 -19.02
C LYS A 148 0.26 8.68 -18.45
N ALA A 149 0.50 7.78 -17.52
CA ALA A 149 1.84 7.47 -17.02
C ALA A 149 2.06 5.97 -17.02
N VAL A 150 3.18 5.53 -17.61
CA VAL A 150 3.63 4.14 -17.59
C VAL A 150 4.85 4.05 -16.70
N PHE A 151 4.70 3.32 -15.61
CA PHE A 151 5.67 3.15 -14.57
C PHE A 151 6.39 1.79 -14.73
N THR A 152 7.71 1.82 -14.72
CA THR A 152 8.57 0.63 -14.67
C THR A 152 9.32 0.59 -13.34
N ARG A 153 9.66 -0.60 -12.85
CA ARG A 153 10.46 -0.71 -11.61
C ARG A 153 11.82 -0.05 -11.81
N VAL A 154 12.28 0.65 -10.77
CA VAL A 154 13.66 1.11 -10.68
C VAL A 154 14.48 -0.04 -10.10
N SER A 155 15.42 -0.59 -10.87
CA SER A 155 16.44 -1.50 -10.35
C SER A 155 17.34 -0.72 -9.40
N ASN A 156 17.56 -1.27 -8.20
CA ASN A 156 18.62 -0.79 -7.31
C ASN A 156 19.98 -1.11 -7.91
#